data_AF-A0A383CL77-F1
#
_entry.id   AF-A0A383CL77-F1
#
_cell.length_a   1.000
_cell.length_b   1.000
_cell.length_c   1.000
_cell.angle_alpha   90.00
_cell.angle_beta   90.00
_cell.angle_gamma   90.00
#
_symmetry.space_group_name_H-M   'P 1'
#
loop_
_entity.id
_entity.type
_entity.pdbx_description
1 polymer ?
#
loop_
_entity_poly.entity_id
_entity_poly.type
_entity_poly.pdbx_seq_one_letter_code
_entity_poly.pdbx_strand_id
1 'polypeptide(L)'
;MKLIKIIPGPLLVFLGAFCLSFGGIIVKSFESANLWQILFWRQTFFAIIVALYLLLSYKKNVFKSFYNSGLSGFIAGFVLSIGFAAYVFSMYNTTVANTNFIITTETIFLAVFGYFFLKEKINLITFISIIFGMSG
;
A
#
# COMPACT_ATOMS: atom_id res chain seq x y z
N MET A 1 17.37 16.52 1.92
CA MET A 1 17.24 15.06 1.71
C MET A 1 18.36 14.22 2.36
N LYS A 2 19.16 14.74 3.32
CA LYS A 2 20.18 13.93 4.04
C LYS A 2 19.61 13.13 5.23
N LEU A 3 18.53 13.60 5.87
CA LEU A 3 17.95 12.97 7.07
C LEU A 3 17.37 11.57 6.82
N ILE A 4 16.69 11.33 5.68
CA ILE A 4 16.07 10.02 5.37
C ILE A 4 17.12 8.93 5.11
N LYS A 5 18.33 9.30 4.64
CA LYS A 5 19.44 8.35 4.45
C LYS A 5 20.06 7.84 5.76
N ILE A 6 19.80 8.52 6.88
CA ILE A 6 20.35 8.18 8.20
C ILE A 6 19.39 7.27 8.98
N ILE A 7 18.11 7.24 8.59
CA ILE A 7 17.10 6.43 9.26
C ILE A 7 17.28 4.96 8.83
N PRO A 8 17.52 4.03 9.76
CA PRO A 8 17.64 2.61 9.42
C PRO A 8 16.32 2.12 8.82
N GLY A 9 16.40 1.38 7.70
CA GLY A 9 15.24 0.83 7.00
C GLY A 9 14.19 0.15 7.89
N PRO A 10 14.58 -0.66 8.90
CA PRO A 10 13.64 -1.24 9.86
C PRO A 10 12.76 -0.22 10.60
N LEU A 11 13.29 0.97 10.90
CA LEU A 11 12.54 2.02 11.61
C LEU A 11 11.48 2.67 10.71
N LEU A 12 11.75 2.79 9.40
CA LEU A 12 10.76 3.23 8.42
C LEU A 12 9.62 2.21 8.29
N VAL A 13 9.96 0.91 8.26
CA VAL A 13 8.95 -0.17 8.23
C VAL A 13 8.11 -0.17 9.50
N PHE A 14 8.75 -0.01 10.67
CA PHE A 14 8.06 0.08 11.95
C PHE A 14 7.10 1.27 12.01
N LEU A 15 7.55 2.47 11.62
CA LEU A 15 6.68 3.66 11.58
C LEU A 15 5.51 3.46 10.60
N GLY A 16 5.74 2.83 9.46
CA GLY A 16 4.67 2.49 8.51
C GLY A 16 3.63 1.54 9.11
N ALA A 17 4.08 0.44 9.71
CA ALA A 17 3.20 -0.54 10.36
C ALA A 17 2.43 0.07 11.55
N PHE A 18 3.09 0.92 12.34
CA PHE A 18 2.49 1.64 13.46
C PHE A 18 1.37 2.57 12.98
N CYS A 19 1.64 3.42 11.98
CA CYS A 19 0.63 4.32 11.41
C CYS A 19 -0.54 3.57 10.75
N LEU A 20 -0.27 2.46 10.04
CA LEU A 20 -1.31 1.66 9.40
C LEU A 20 -2.24 0.97 10.41
N SER A 21 -1.74 0.58 11.58
CA SER A 21 -2.52 -0.11 12.62
C SER A 21 -3.70 0.72 13.13
N PHE A 22 -3.58 2.05 13.17
CA PHE A 22 -4.68 2.95 13.55
C PHE A 22 -5.70 3.17 12.43
N GLY A 23 -5.36 2.87 11.17
CA GLY A 23 -6.19 3.21 10.02
C GLY A 23 -7.56 2.54 10.04
N GLY A 24 -7.61 1.24 10.35
CA GLY A 24 -8.89 0.50 10.41
C GLY A 24 -9.79 0.95 11.56
N ILE A 25 -9.21 1.32 12.71
CA ILE A 25 -9.95 1.83 13.86
C ILE A 25 -10.60 3.17 13.50
N ILE A 26 -9.81 4.10 12.93
CA ILE A 26 -10.29 5.43 12.52
C ILE A 26 -11.42 5.32 11.50
N VAL A 27 -11.29 4.45 10.49
CA VAL A 27 -12.34 4.24 9.48
C VAL A 27 -13.64 3.78 10.12
N LYS A 28 -13.57 2.92 11.14
CA LYS A 28 -14.75 2.36 11.81
C LYS A 28 -15.35 3.30 12.87
N SER A 29 -14.58 4.25 13.36
CA SER A 29 -15.05 5.32 14.27
C SER A 29 -16.01 6.31 13.60
N PHE A 30 -16.04 6.39 12.27
CA PHE A 30 -16.99 7.23 11.53
C PHE A 30 -18.34 6.52 11.35
N GLU A 31 -19.11 6.38 12.43
CA GLU A 31 -20.42 5.69 12.41
C GLU A 31 -21.48 6.39 11.53
N SER A 32 -21.36 7.70 11.31
CA SER A 32 -22.34 8.52 10.57
C SER A 32 -21.93 8.86 9.13
N ALA A 33 -20.74 8.47 8.69
CA ALA A 33 -20.23 8.82 7.37
C ALA A 33 -20.53 7.72 6.33
N ASN A 34 -20.89 8.13 5.12
CA ASN A 34 -21.10 7.19 4.02
C ASN A 34 -19.74 6.61 3.55
N LEU A 35 -19.70 5.33 3.19
CA LEU A 35 -18.51 4.64 2.67
C LEU A 35 -17.78 5.45 1.59
N TRP A 36 -18.54 6.03 0.67
CA TRP A 36 -17.98 6.83 -0.43
C TRP A 36 -17.34 8.14 0.02
N GLN A 37 -17.84 8.75 1.10
CA GLN A 37 -17.25 9.97 1.66
C GLN A 37 -15.92 9.65 2.34
N ILE A 38 -15.85 8.56 3.12
CA ILE A 38 -14.62 8.11 3.76
C ILE A 38 -13.57 7.81 2.69
N LEU A 39 -13.95 7.06 1.66
CA LEU A 39 -13.05 6.71 0.55
C LEU A 39 -12.56 7.97 -0.17
N PHE A 40 -13.45 8.89 -0.53
CA PHE A 40 -13.11 10.14 -1.21
C PHE A 40 -12.12 10.98 -0.41
N TRP A 41 -12.41 11.24 0.88
CA TRP A 41 -11.53 12.07 1.71
C TRP A 41 -10.19 11.40 1.98
N ARG A 42 -10.16 10.10 2.30
CA ARG A 42 -8.92 9.36 2.53
C ARG A 42 -8.00 9.40 1.31
N GLN A 43 -8.55 9.14 0.13
CA GLN A 43 -7.76 9.11 -1.11
C GLN A 43 -7.35 10.51 -1.59
N THR A 44 -8.18 11.52 -1.35
CA THR A 44 -7.84 12.90 -1.70
C THR A 44 -6.67 13.40 -0.87
N PHE A 45 -6.68 13.20 0.45
CA PHE A 45 -5.55 13.58 1.31
C PHE A 45 -4.29 12.79 0.96
N PHE A 46 -4.42 11.49 0.70
CA PHE A 46 -3.29 10.67 0.25
C PHE A 46 -2.70 11.21 -1.07
N ALA A 47 -3.54 11.52 -2.05
CA ALA A 47 -3.11 12.08 -3.33
C ALA A 47 -2.41 13.44 -3.18
N ILE A 48 -2.94 14.33 -2.35
CA ILE A 48 -2.33 15.65 -2.07
C ILE A 48 -0.94 15.48 -1.44
N ILE A 49 -0.81 14.61 -0.44
CA ILE A 49 0.47 14.37 0.26
C ILE A 49 1.49 13.79 -0.71
N VAL A 50 1.10 12.79 -1.52
CA VAL A 50 1.99 12.18 -2.52
C VAL A 50 2.37 13.19 -3.61
N ALA A 51 1.43 14.01 -4.07
CA ALA A 51 1.69 15.06 -5.06
C ALA A 51 2.67 16.11 -4.52
N LEU A 52 2.47 16.58 -3.28
CA LEU A 52 3.40 17.49 -2.60
C LEU A 52 4.79 16.86 -2.45
N TYR A 53 4.86 15.58 -2.04
CA TYR A 53 6.11 14.86 -1.93
C TYR A 53 6.86 14.75 -3.27
N LEU A 54 6.14 14.44 -4.36
CA LEU A 54 6.70 14.38 -5.71
C LEU A 54 7.18 15.76 -6.20
N LEU A 55 6.40 16.81 -5.97
CA LEU A 55 6.77 18.19 -6.31
C LEU A 55 8.03 18.63 -5.56
N LEU A 56 8.16 18.31 -4.28
CA LEU A 56 9.34 18.66 -3.48
C LEU A 56 10.58 17.84 -3.89
N SER A 57 10.40 16.55 -4.21
CA SER A 57 11.52 15.66 -4.58
C SER A 57 12.01 15.86 -6.01
N TYR A 58 11.12 15.95 -6.99
CA TYR A 58 11.46 16.01 -8.41
C TYR A 58 11.41 17.44 -8.99
N LYS A 59 10.80 18.40 -8.29
CA LYS A 59 10.71 19.82 -8.69
C LYS A 59 10.22 19.98 -10.14
N LYS A 60 11.09 20.46 -11.05
CA LYS A 60 10.77 20.68 -12.47
C LYS A 60 10.67 19.38 -13.29
N ASN A 61 11.17 18.26 -12.77
CA ASN A 61 11.21 16.98 -13.49
C ASN A 61 9.99 16.09 -13.23
N VAL A 62 9.00 16.55 -12.47
CA VAL A 62 7.79 15.77 -12.15
C VAL A 62 7.09 15.31 -13.42
N PHE A 63 6.81 16.22 -14.36
CA PHE A 63 6.15 15.90 -15.63
C PHE A 63 6.95 14.91 -16.48
N LYS A 64 8.29 15.01 -16.46
CA LYS A 64 9.17 14.07 -17.17
C LYS A 64 9.13 12.67 -16.53
N SER A 65 9.00 12.58 -15.21
CA SER A 65 8.82 11.32 -14.49
C SER A 65 7.49 10.64 -14.83
N PHE A 66 6.41 11.42 -14.90
CA PHE A 66 5.09 10.92 -15.34
C PHE A 66 5.13 10.43 -16.79
N TYR A 67 5.75 11.20 -17.69
CA TYR A 67 5.89 10.80 -19.09
C TYR A 67 6.72 9.52 -19.26
N ASN A 68 7.83 9.39 -18.53
CA ASN A 68 8.66 8.19 -18.54
C ASN A 68 7.95 6.96 -17.97
N SER A 69 7.09 7.15 -16.97
CA SER A 69 6.28 6.06 -16.39
C SER A 69 5.20 5.59 -17.37
N GLY A 70 4.73 6.49 -18.24
CA GLY A 70 3.87 6.19 -19.39
C GLY A 70 2.66 5.32 -19.05
N LEU A 71 2.34 4.39 -19.95
CA LEU A 71 1.19 3.50 -19.84
C LEU A 71 1.33 2.49 -18.68
N SER A 72 2.55 2.01 -18.40
CA SER A 72 2.81 1.10 -17.28
C SER A 72 2.47 1.72 -15.93
N GLY A 73 2.82 3.00 -15.72
CA GLY A 73 2.47 3.74 -14.51
C GLY A 73 0.95 3.92 -14.38
N PHE A 74 0.26 4.15 -15.50
CA PHE A 74 -1.19 4.26 -15.52
C PHE A 74 -1.89 2.94 -15.16
N ILE A 75 -1.47 1.83 -15.76
CA ILE A 75 -2.03 0.49 -15.45
C ILE A 75 -1.77 0.14 -13.98
N ALA A 76 -0.56 0.39 -13.48
CA ALA A 76 -0.23 0.16 -12.07
C ALA A 76 -1.11 1.01 -11.14
N GLY A 77 -1.28 2.30 -11.42
CA GLY A 77 -2.16 3.19 -10.66
C GLY A 77 -3.63 2.75 -10.71
N PHE A 78 -4.09 2.27 -11.86
CA PHE A 78 -5.45 1.76 -12.03
C PHE A 78 -5.71 0.52 -11.16
N VAL A 79 -4.85 -0.49 -11.24
CA VAL A 79 -4.94 -1.71 -10.41
C VAL A 79 -4.87 -1.37 -8.92
N LEU A 80 -3.95 -0.47 -8.53
CA LEU A 80 -3.80 0.00 -7.16
C LEU A 80 -5.06 0.72 -6.64
N SER A 81 -5.72 1.52 -7.49
CA SER A 81 -6.96 2.22 -7.11
C SER A 81 -8.11 1.24 -6.83
N ILE A 82 -8.24 0.18 -7.64
CA ILE A 82 -9.21 -0.90 -7.42
C ILE A 82 -8.91 -1.61 -6.09
N GLY A 83 -7.64 -1.96 -5.84
CA GLY A 83 -7.23 -2.62 -4.60
C GLY A 83 -7.57 -1.78 -3.35
N PHE A 84 -7.29 -0.48 -3.39
CA PHE A 84 -7.62 0.42 -2.29
C PHE A 84 -9.12 0.60 -2.06
N ALA A 85 -9.93 0.58 -3.13
CA ALA A 85 -11.38 0.64 -3.01
C ALA A 85 -11.95 -0.65 -2.41
N ALA A 86 -11.49 -1.81 -2.89
CA ALA A 86 -11.85 -3.11 -2.35
C ALA A 86 -11.48 -3.23 -0.85
N TYR A 87 -10.34 -2.69 -0.44
CA TYR A 87 -9.92 -2.65 0.96
C TYR A 87 -10.91 -1.90 1.86
N VAL A 88 -11.33 -0.68 1.47
CA VAL A 88 -12.32 0.09 2.25
C VAL A 88 -13.65 -0.63 2.30
N PHE A 89 -14.07 -1.22 1.18
CA PHE A 89 -15.32 -1.98 1.11
C PHE A 89 -15.28 -3.21 2.03
N SER A 90 -14.16 -3.93 2.08
CA SER A 90 -13.96 -5.05 3.01
C SER A 90 -14.05 -4.61 4.47
N MET A 91 -13.43 -3.48 4.83
CA MET A 91 -13.49 -2.94 6.19
C MET A 91 -14.90 -2.54 6.64
N TYR A 92 -15.76 -2.16 5.70
CA TYR A 92 -17.14 -1.78 6.00
C TYR A 92 -18.06 -3.00 6.14
N ASN A 93 -17.83 -4.04 5.33
CA ASN A 93 -18.64 -5.27 5.37
C ASN A 93 -18.18 -6.30 6.40
N THR A 94 -16.93 -6.20 6.89
CA THR A 94 -16.34 -7.16 7.82
C THR A 94 -15.63 -6.48 8.99
N THR A 95 -14.98 -7.25 9.87
CA THR A 95 -14.14 -6.68 10.91
C THR A 95 -12.80 -6.23 10.32
N VAL A 96 -12.19 -5.22 10.95
CA VAL A 96 -10.83 -4.74 10.60
C VAL A 96 -9.82 -5.89 10.69
N ALA A 97 -9.97 -6.76 11.70
CA ALA A 97 -9.13 -7.94 11.87
C ALA A 97 -9.23 -8.90 10.67
N ASN A 98 -10.45 -9.23 10.22
CA ASN A 98 -10.64 -10.13 9.09
C ASN A 98 -10.11 -9.53 7.79
N THR A 99 -10.33 -8.24 7.57
CA THR A 99 -9.81 -7.54 6.39
C THR A 99 -8.28 -7.53 6.36
N ASN A 100 -7.63 -7.22 7.49
CA ASN A 100 -6.17 -7.22 7.58
C ASN A 100 -5.58 -8.62 7.43
N PHE A 101 -6.23 -9.65 8.00
CA PHE A 101 -5.82 -11.04 7.83
C PHE A 101 -5.91 -11.49 6.36
N ILE A 102 -6.94 -11.08 5.63
CA ILE A 102 -7.04 -11.40 4.20
C ILE A 102 -5.92 -10.70 3.41
N ILE A 103 -5.60 -9.43 3.72
CA ILE A 103 -4.55 -8.69 3.00
C ILE A 103 -3.17 -9.31 3.16
N THR A 104 -2.84 -9.95 4.28
CA THR A 104 -1.53 -10.60 4.42
C THR A 104 -1.29 -11.68 3.38
N THR A 105 -2.34 -12.26 2.79
CA THR A 105 -2.22 -13.20 1.64
C THR A 105 -1.66 -12.54 0.37
N GLU A 106 -1.63 -11.21 0.28
CA GLU A 106 -0.93 -10.47 -0.78
C GLU A 106 0.55 -10.90 -0.89
N THR A 107 1.19 -11.29 0.21
CA THR A 107 2.57 -11.79 0.21
C THR A 107 2.75 -13.07 -0.62
N ILE A 108 1.74 -13.93 -0.69
CA ILE A 108 1.73 -15.14 -1.53
C ILE A 108 1.66 -14.72 -2.99
N PHE A 109 0.69 -13.86 -3.31
CA PHE A 109 0.51 -13.37 -4.67
C PHE A 109 1.74 -12.61 -5.15
N LEU A 110 2.38 -11.84 -4.27
CA LEU A 110 3.65 -11.17 -4.55
C LEU A 110 4.75 -12.18 -4.88
N ALA A 111 4.90 -13.25 -4.09
CA ALA A 111 5.89 -14.29 -4.37
C ALA A 111 5.61 -15.01 -5.70
N VAL A 112 4.35 -15.40 -5.93
CA VAL A 112 3.91 -16.08 -7.16
C VAL A 112 4.12 -15.18 -8.38
N PHE A 113 3.66 -13.93 -8.32
CA PHE A 113 3.84 -12.97 -9.42
C PHE A 113 5.31 -12.54 -9.58
N GLY A 114 6.09 -12.47 -8.51
CA GLY A 114 7.54 -12.26 -8.57
C GLY A 114 8.26 -13.37 -9.32
N TYR A 115 7.86 -14.62 -9.07
CA TYR A 115 8.37 -15.77 -9.81
C TYR A 115 7.96 -15.74 -11.28
N PHE A 116 6.68 -15.47 -11.60
CA PHE A 116 6.18 -15.50 -12.98
C PHE A 116 6.59 -14.28 -13.83
N PHE A 117 6.46 -13.07 -13.31
CA PHE A 117 6.70 -11.83 -14.05
C PHE A 117 8.15 -11.34 -13.94
N LEU A 118 8.75 -11.40 -12.74
CA LEU A 118 10.13 -10.94 -12.52
C LEU A 118 11.17 -12.06 -12.68
N LYS A 119 10.75 -13.32 -12.82
CA LYS A 119 11.63 -14.51 -12.92
C LYS A 119 12.58 -14.65 -11.72
N GLU A 120 12.17 -14.15 -10.56
CA GLU A 120 12.94 -14.28 -9.33
C GLU A 120 12.89 -15.73 -8.82
N LYS A 121 14.05 -16.28 -8.45
CA LYS A 121 14.10 -17.63 -7.86
C LYS A 121 13.74 -17.54 -6.38
N ILE A 122 12.59 -18.12 -6.02
CA ILE A 122 12.20 -18.24 -4.62
C ILE A 122 13.05 -19.35 -3.98
N ASN A 123 13.89 -18.98 -3.02
CA ASN A 123 14.64 -19.95 -2.22
C ASN A 123 13.70 -20.66 -1.23
N LEU A 124 14.01 -21.91 -0.88
CA LEU A 124 13.17 -22.76 -0.02
C LEU A 124 12.94 -22.13 1.36
N ILE A 125 13.95 -21.44 1.89
CA ILE A 125 13.88 -20.68 3.16
C ILE A 125 12.84 -19.55 3.05
N THR A 126 12.86 -18.77 1.97
CA THR A 126 11.90 -17.68 1.75
C THR A 126 10.47 -18.20 1.63
N PHE A 127 10.29 -19.34 0.95
CA PHE A 127 8.99 -19.98 0.84
C PHE A 127 8.46 -20.45 2.20
N ILE A 128 9.32 -21.08 3.03
CA ILE A 128 8.98 -21.47 4.39
C ILE A 128 8.65 -20.24 5.24
N SER A 129 9.41 -19.14 5.12
CA SER A 129 9.12 -17.88 5.85
C SER A 129 7.76 -17.29 5.49
N ILE A 130 7.34 -17.37 4.22
CA ILE A 130 6.00 -16.92 3.80
C ILE A 130 4.92 -17.79 4.44
N ILE A 131 5.07 -19.13 4.40
CA ILE A 131 4.11 -20.06 5.01
C ILE A 131 4.00 -19.83 6.53
N PHE A 132 5.13 -19.68 7.23
CA PHE A 132 5.13 -19.37 8.66
C PHE A 132 4.50 -18.01 8.95
N GLY A 133 4.79 -17.00 8.14
CA GLY A 133 4.19 -15.66 8.26
C GLY A 133 2.68 -15.65 8.06
N MET A 134 2.11 -16.63 7.34
CA MET A 134 0.67 -16.80 7.18
C MET A 134 0.01 -17.63 8.29
N SER A 135 0.78 -18.44 9.01
CA SER A 135 0.25 -19.34 10.04
C SER A 135 -0.16 -18.63 11.34
N GLY A 136 0.20 -17.35 11.48
CA GLY A 136 -0.22 -16.46 12.58
C GLY A 136 -1.15 -15.36 12.09
#